data_AF-A0A0E0QBT9-F1
#
_entry.id   AF-A0A0E0QBT9-F1
#
_cell.length_a   1.000
_cell.length_b   1.000
_cell.length_c   1.000
_cell.angle_alpha   90.00
_cell.angle_beta   90.00
_cell.angle_gamma   90.00
#
_symmetry.space_group_name_H-M   'P 1'
#
loop_
_entity.id
_entity.type
_entity.pdbx_description
1 polymer ?
#
loop_
_entity_poly.entity_id
_entity_poly.type
_entity_poly.pdbx_seq_one_letter_code
_entity_poly.pdbx_strand_id
1 'polypeptide(L)'
;MAGAKLAATVAACALLLLATAAACHGLEVGATTGVRAPRRRPSSGPSSIYKNVLARRVLFASDAALLSSPATERMVRANARLPASWEKKFARAMVRMASIELKAAHRGEIRKNCRVVN
;
A
#
# COMPACT_ATOMS: atom_id res chain seq x y z
N MET A 1 -20.98 13.13 -25.93
CA MET A 1 -19.55 12.74 -26.08
C MET A 1 -19.01 12.05 -24.81
N ALA A 2 -19.69 11.01 -24.31
CA ALA A 2 -19.31 10.28 -23.09
C ALA A 2 -18.97 8.79 -23.33
N GLY A 3 -19.17 8.28 -24.55
CA GLY A 3 -18.97 6.86 -24.88
C GLY A 3 -17.53 6.44 -25.17
N ALA A 4 -16.63 7.38 -25.51
CA ALA A 4 -15.25 7.04 -25.91
C ALA A 4 -14.28 6.89 -24.72
N LYS A 5 -14.57 7.52 -23.57
CA LYS A 5 -13.70 7.44 -22.38
C LYS A 5 -13.86 6.12 -21.62
N LEU A 6 -15.03 5.48 -21.68
CA LEU A 6 -15.28 4.22 -20.98
C LEU A 6 -14.59 3.03 -21.68
N ALA A 7 -14.52 3.04 -23.01
CA ALA A 7 -13.85 2.01 -23.81
C ALA A 7 -12.32 1.98 -23.57
N ALA A 8 -11.70 3.15 -23.40
CA ALA A 8 -10.25 3.25 -23.16
C ALA A 8 -9.83 2.71 -21.78
N THR A 9 -10.67 2.88 -20.74
CA THR A 9 -10.39 2.36 -19.40
C THR A 9 -10.57 0.85 -19.31
N VAL A 10 -11.57 0.30 -20.01
CA VAL A 10 -11.82 -1.15 -20.06
C VAL A 10 -10.75 -1.87 -20.89
N ALA A 11 -10.30 -1.29 -22.00
CA ALA A 11 -9.22 -1.85 -22.82
C ALA A 11 -7.85 -1.84 -22.12
N ALA A 12 -7.54 -0.78 -21.36
CA ALA A 12 -6.34 -0.74 -20.53
C ALA A 12 -6.38 -1.79 -19.41
N CYS A 13 -7.55 -2.04 -18.81
CA CYS A 13 -7.74 -3.08 -17.81
C CYS A 13 -7.58 -4.48 -18.43
N ALA A 14 -8.13 -4.73 -19.62
CA ALA A 14 -8.01 -6.01 -20.33
C ALA A 14 -6.57 -6.30 -20.81
N LEU A 15 -5.84 -5.29 -21.29
CA LEU A 15 -4.44 -5.42 -21.69
C LEU A 15 -3.50 -5.59 -20.49
N LEU A 16 -3.79 -4.96 -19.33
CA LEU A 16 -3.07 -5.21 -18.09
C LEU A 16 -3.39 -6.58 -17.48
N LEU A 17 -4.60 -7.11 -17.65
CA LEU A 17 -4.98 -8.46 -17.23
C LEU A 17 -4.24 -9.54 -18.05
N LEU A 18 -4.02 -9.32 -19.36
CA LEU A 18 -3.23 -10.24 -20.19
C LEU A 18 -1.72 -10.22 -19.85
N ALA A 19 -1.17 -9.06 -19.50
CA ALA A 19 0.25 -8.95 -19.11
C ALA A 19 0.54 -9.46 -17.68
N THR A 20 -0.46 -9.44 -16.78
CA THR A 20 -0.34 -9.98 -15.41
C THR A 20 -0.66 -11.46 -15.31
N ALA A 21 -1.43 -12.02 -16.25
CA ALA A 21 -1.67 -13.46 -16.34
C ALA A 21 -0.37 -14.27 -16.59
N ALA A 22 0.63 -13.69 -17.25
CA ALA A 22 1.91 -14.38 -17.49
C ALA A 22 2.74 -14.59 -16.20
N ALA A 23 2.50 -13.79 -15.15
CA ALA A 23 3.15 -13.95 -13.84
C ALA A 23 2.31 -14.79 -12.85
N CYS A 24 1.02 -15.02 -13.15
CA CYS A 24 0.08 -15.75 -12.31
C CYS A 24 -0.37 -17.10 -12.90
N HIS A 25 0.33 -17.64 -13.90
CA HIS A 25 0.15 -19.04 -14.32
C HIS A 25 0.76 -19.97 -13.26
N GLY A 26 0.04 -20.22 -12.16
CA GLY A 26 0.36 -21.31 -11.23
C GLY A 26 0.31 -21.03 -9.72
N LEU A 27 -0.37 -20.00 -9.23
CA LEU A 27 -0.57 -19.88 -7.77
C LEU A 27 -1.79 -20.67 -7.31
N GLU A 28 -1.54 -21.79 -6.63
CA GLU A 28 -2.51 -22.35 -5.68
C GLU A 28 -2.79 -21.31 -4.59
N VAL A 29 -4.07 -21.04 -4.34
CA VAL A 29 -4.56 -20.16 -3.27
C VAL A 29 -4.25 -20.84 -1.92
N GLY A 30 -3.02 -20.65 -1.42
CA GLY A 30 -2.54 -21.31 -0.20
C GLY A 30 -1.03 -21.51 -0.11
N ALA A 31 -0.28 -21.30 -1.20
CA ALA A 31 1.18 -21.42 -1.16
C ALA A 31 1.82 -20.30 -0.33
N THR A 32 2.57 -20.66 0.72
CA THR A 32 3.35 -19.74 1.59
C THR A 32 4.58 -19.13 0.89
N THR A 33 4.55 -19.01 -0.44
CA THR A 33 5.59 -18.35 -1.20
C THR A 33 5.47 -16.85 -0.97
N GLY A 34 6.07 -16.38 0.13
CA GLY A 34 6.28 -14.96 0.35
C GLY A 34 7.05 -14.41 -0.84
N VAL A 35 6.38 -13.60 -1.67
CA VAL A 35 7.03 -12.94 -2.78
C VAL A 35 8.04 -11.98 -2.19
N ARG A 36 9.32 -12.36 -2.26
CA ARG A 36 10.42 -11.51 -1.80
C ARG A 36 10.42 -10.27 -2.68
N ALA A 37 10.05 -9.13 -2.11
CA ALA A 37 10.16 -7.85 -2.79
C ALA A 37 11.59 -7.72 -3.37
N PRO A 38 11.73 -7.34 -4.65
CA PRO A 38 13.04 -7.26 -5.28
C PRO A 38 13.94 -6.33 -4.44
N ARG A 39 15.12 -6.85 -4.07
CA ARG A 39 16.10 -6.20 -3.18
C ARG A 39 16.77 -5.03 -3.92
N ARG A 40 16.00 -4.00 -4.26
CA ARG A 40 16.53 -2.72 -4.77
C ARG A 40 17.13 -1.95 -3.58
N ARG A 41 18.31 -1.37 -3.82
CA ARG A 41 19.09 -0.53 -2.91
C ARG A 41 18.16 0.28 -1.98
N PRO A 42 18.36 0.27 -0.65
CA PRO A 42 17.53 1.06 0.24
C PRO A 42 17.65 2.52 -0.17
N SER A 43 16.62 3.04 -0.81
CA SER A 43 16.45 4.47 -0.92
C SER A 43 16.25 4.99 0.50
N SER A 44 16.97 6.06 0.83
CA SER A 44 17.41 6.47 2.17
C SER A 44 16.32 6.92 3.14
N GLY A 45 15.27 6.11 3.34
CA GLY A 45 14.20 6.34 4.30
C GLY A 45 12.86 5.75 3.87
N PRO A 46 11.91 5.57 4.80
CA PRO A 46 10.61 4.95 4.53
C PRO A 46 9.72 5.76 3.57
N SER A 47 9.92 7.08 3.43
CA SER A 47 9.24 7.91 2.41
C SER A 47 9.63 7.54 0.97
N SER A 48 10.70 6.77 0.78
CA SER A 48 11.17 6.42 -0.56
C SER A 48 10.27 5.45 -1.31
N ILE A 49 9.36 4.75 -0.62
CA ILE A 49 8.38 3.88 -1.27
C ILE A 49 7.47 4.66 -2.23
N TYR A 50 7.17 5.92 -1.95
CA TYR A 50 6.37 6.77 -2.84
C TYR A 50 7.09 7.05 -4.17
N LYS A 51 8.43 7.00 -4.21
CA LYS A 51 9.20 7.06 -5.46
C LYS A 51 9.02 5.77 -6.28
N ASN A 52 8.95 4.62 -5.61
CA ASN A 52 8.68 3.34 -6.25
C ASN A 52 7.24 3.27 -6.78
N VAL A 53 6.26 3.82 -6.05
CA VAL A 53 4.87 3.97 -6.51
C VAL A 53 4.84 4.76 -7.82
N LEU A 54 5.47 5.95 -7.85
CA LEU A 54 5.54 6.79 -9.06
C LEU A 54 6.26 6.10 -10.23
N ALA A 55 7.27 5.30 -9.95
CA ALA A 55 7.98 4.53 -10.96
C ALA A 55 7.25 3.24 -11.39
N ARG A 56 6.05 2.96 -10.83
CA ARG A 56 5.30 1.70 -11.01
C ARG A 56 6.14 0.46 -10.68
N ARG A 57 7.01 0.57 -9.66
CA ARG A 57 7.89 -0.49 -9.14
C ARG A 57 7.44 -0.97 -7.77
N VAL A 58 6.13 -1.18 -7.61
CA VAL A 58 5.52 -1.67 -6.38
C VAL A 58 4.98 -3.07 -6.57
N LEU A 59 5.03 -3.87 -5.51
CA LEU A 59 4.64 -5.29 -5.57
C LEU A 59 3.13 -5.46 -5.42
N PHE A 60 2.50 -4.69 -4.53
CA PHE A 60 1.10 -4.86 -4.22
C PHE A 60 0.20 -3.99 -5.09
N ALA A 61 -0.91 -4.55 -5.55
CA ALA A 61 -1.94 -3.81 -6.26
C ALA A 61 -2.50 -2.65 -5.42
N SER A 62 -2.55 -2.81 -4.09
CA SER A 62 -2.93 -1.74 -3.15
C SER A 62 -2.01 -0.51 -3.22
N ASP A 63 -0.71 -0.72 -3.44
CA ASP A 63 0.25 0.38 -3.58
C ASP A 63 0.11 1.05 -4.95
N ALA A 64 -0.10 0.26 -6.02
CA ALA A 64 -0.34 0.79 -7.36
C ALA A 64 -1.65 1.60 -7.43
N ALA A 65 -2.66 1.19 -6.66
CA ALA A 65 -3.94 1.88 -6.57
C ALA A 65 -3.83 3.30 -5.99
N LEU A 66 -2.74 3.66 -5.31
CA LEU A 66 -2.52 5.05 -4.86
C LEU A 66 -2.44 6.05 -6.01
N LEU A 67 -2.17 5.60 -7.24
CA LEU A 67 -2.18 6.43 -8.46
C LEU A 67 -3.53 6.42 -9.19
N SER A 68 -4.54 5.72 -8.69
CA SER A 68 -5.85 5.58 -9.36
C SER A 68 -6.69 6.86 -9.34
N SER A 69 -6.51 7.71 -8.32
CA SER A 69 -7.24 8.96 -8.18
C SER A 69 -6.30 10.17 -8.24
N PRO A 70 -6.70 11.30 -8.86
CA PRO A 70 -5.89 12.52 -8.88
C PRO A 70 -5.57 13.05 -7.47
N ALA A 71 -6.45 12.83 -6.50
CA ALA A 71 -6.26 13.28 -5.13
C ALA A 71 -5.14 12.50 -4.43
N THR A 72 -5.19 11.17 -4.49
CA THR A 72 -4.17 10.30 -3.87
C THR A 72 -2.83 10.41 -4.61
N GLU A 73 -2.84 10.57 -5.93
CA GLU A 73 -1.62 10.77 -6.71
C GLU A 73 -0.87 12.05 -6.28
N ARG A 74 -1.59 13.17 -6.06
CA ARG A 74 -0.97 14.40 -5.53
C ARG A 74 -0.31 14.17 -4.17
N MET A 75 -0.94 13.38 -3.30
CA MET A 75 -0.36 13.03 -2.00
C MET A 75 0.89 12.18 -2.15
N VAL A 76 0.89 11.18 -3.06
CA VAL A 76 2.06 10.35 -3.38
C VAL A 76 3.22 11.24 -3.84
N ARG A 77 2.98 12.18 -4.76
CA ARG A 77 3.99 13.12 -5.26
C ARG A 77 4.56 14.01 -4.16
N ALA A 78 3.71 14.52 -3.27
CA ALA A 78 4.15 15.34 -2.15
C ALA A 78 5.01 14.53 -1.15
N ASN A 79 4.58 13.32 -0.82
CA ASN A 79 5.28 12.43 0.11
C ASN A 79 6.63 11.94 -0.45
N ALA A 80 6.74 11.76 -1.77
CA ALA A 80 8.00 11.40 -2.42
C ALA A 80 9.03 12.55 -2.46
N ARG A 81 8.58 13.81 -2.43
CA ARG A 81 9.42 15.01 -2.55
C ARG A 81 9.89 15.57 -1.21
N LEU A 82 9.08 15.45 -0.16
CA LEU A 82 9.30 16.11 1.13
C LEU A 82 9.38 15.09 2.28
N PRO A 83 10.54 14.40 2.49
CA PRO A 83 10.69 13.38 3.52
C PRO A 83 10.30 13.85 4.93
N ALA A 84 10.75 15.03 5.36
CA ALA A 84 10.43 15.57 6.69
C ALA A 84 8.93 15.88 6.87
N SER A 85 8.24 16.33 5.82
CA SER A 85 6.79 16.56 5.86
C SER A 85 6.03 15.23 5.94
N TRP A 86 6.50 14.24 5.18
CA TRP A 86 5.97 12.89 5.23
C TRP A 86 6.14 12.28 6.62
N GLU A 87 7.31 12.36 7.24
CA GLU A 87 7.57 11.84 8.59
C GLU A 87 6.61 12.44 9.63
N LYS A 88 6.41 13.76 9.60
CA LYS A 88 5.45 14.44 10.48
C LYS A 88 4.01 13.95 10.27
N LYS A 89 3.60 13.72 9.01
CA LYS A 89 2.27 13.17 8.69
C LYS A 89 2.14 11.72 9.14
N PHE A 90 3.17 10.93 8.92
CA PHE A 90 3.22 9.53 9.31
C PHE A 90 3.13 9.37 10.83
N ALA A 91 3.89 10.15 11.60
CA ALA A 91 3.80 10.17 13.06
C ALA A 91 2.37 10.48 13.54
N ARG A 92 1.73 11.51 12.99
CA ARG A 92 0.33 11.83 13.32
C ARG A 92 -0.65 10.72 12.94
N ALA A 93 -0.43 10.07 11.80
CA ALA A 93 -1.26 8.95 11.36
C ALA A 93 -1.12 7.75 12.30
N MET A 94 0.10 7.43 12.75
CA MET A 94 0.35 6.34 13.70
C MET A 94 -0.31 6.58 15.05
N VAL A 95 -0.29 7.82 15.57
CA VAL A 95 -1.00 8.17 16.83
C VAL A 95 -2.51 8.01 16.68
N ARG A 96 -3.07 8.47 15.56
CA ARG A 96 -4.51 8.30 15.28
C ARG A 96 -4.89 6.83 15.16
N MET A 97 -4.10 6.04 14.44
CA MET A 97 -4.29 4.60 14.30
C MET A 97 -4.21 3.88 15.65
N ALA A 98 -3.24 4.25 16.50
CA ALA A 98 -3.09 3.67 17.83
C ALA A 98 -4.25 4.01 18.77
N SER A 99 -5.06 5.02 18.44
CA SER A 99 -6.21 5.45 19.25
C SER A 99 -7.52 4.80 18.82
N ILE A 100 -7.52 3.95 17.80
CA ILE A 100 -8.70 3.23 17.34
C ILE A 100 -9.05 2.14 18.36
N GLU A 101 -10.28 2.19 18.89
CA GLU A 101 -10.88 1.14 19.74
C GLU A 101 -10.02 0.70 20.95
N LEU A 102 -9.27 1.64 21.54
CA LEU A 102 -8.51 1.35 22.74
C LEU A 102 -9.43 0.92 23.88
N LYS A 103 -9.10 -0.23 24.49
CA LYS A 103 -9.82 -0.72 25.67
C LYS A 103 -9.58 0.24 26.85
N ALA A 104 -10.65 0.77 27.40
CA ALA A 104 -10.59 1.49 28.67
C ALA A 104 -10.11 0.55 29.78
N ALA A 105 -9.47 1.08 30.82
CA ALA A 105 -8.88 0.28 31.90
C ALA A 105 -9.87 -0.71 32.56
N HIS A 106 -11.16 -0.35 32.64
CA HIS A 106 -12.21 -1.20 33.21
C HIS A 106 -12.82 -2.21 32.22
N ARG A 107 -12.45 -2.18 30.94
CA ARG A 107 -12.94 -3.08 29.87
C ARG A 107 -11.84 -3.97 29.28
N GLY A 108 -10.68 -4.01 29.90
CA GLY A 108 -9.53 -4.80 29.44
C GLY A 108 -8.64 -5.24 30.60
N GLU A 109 -7.56 -5.94 30.27
CA GLU A 109 -6.56 -6.42 31.22
C GLU A 109 -5.15 -6.15 30.70
N ILE A 110 -4.20 -6.02 31.63
CA ILE A 110 -2.78 -6.03 31.29
C ILE A 110 -2.31 -7.48 31.27
N ARG A 111 -2.00 -8.00 30.08
CA ARG A 111 -1.56 -9.39 29.91
C ARG A 111 -0.14 -9.59 30.42
N LYS A 112 0.07 -10.62 31.24
CA LYS A 112 1.40 -11.06 31.68
C LYS A 112 2.14 -11.79 30.55
N ASN A 113 1.40 -12.45 29.68
CA ASN A 113 1.90 -13.08 28.46
C ASN A 113 0.97 -12.70 27.28
N CYS A 114 1.50 -12.03 26.27
CA CYS A 114 0.69 -11.57 25.12
C CYS A 114 0.00 -12.70 24.33
N ARG A 115 0.45 -13.95 24.49
CA ARG A 115 -0.07 -15.12 23.78
C ARG A 115 -1.27 -15.79 24.45
N VAL A 116 -1.52 -15.49 25.74
CA VAL A 116 -2.55 -16.16 26.54
C VAL A 116 -3.39 -15.09 27.25
N VAL A 117 -4.68 -15.35 27.43
CA VAL A 117 -5.55 -14.54 28.32
C VAL A 117 -5.16 -14.88 29.75
N ASN A 118 -5.14 -13.89 30.65
CA ASN A 118 -4.76 -14.15 32.04
C ASN A 118 -5.75 -15.08 32.76
#